data_AF-I4VVV8-F1
#
_entry.id   AF-I4VVV8-F1
#
_cell.length_a   1.000
_cell.length_b   1.000
_cell.length_c   1.000
_cell.angle_alpha   90.00
_cell.angle_beta   90.00
_cell.angle_gamma   90.00
#
_symmetry.space_group_name_H-M   'P 1'
#
loop_
_entity.id
_entity.type
_entity.pdbx_description
1 polymer ?
#
loop_
_entity_poly.entity_id
_entity_poly.type
_entity_poly.pdbx_seq_one_letter_code
_entity_poly.pdbx_strand_id
1 'polypeptide(L)'
;MFNRVTKLISELRALPPLEVNLRCAETAGNDPFFERIVRKFYRDAMRRHRKFPLVRNYQYGVTACHLTHDFNDYFKSIESAARRNYKKSLRLGYSFDRIDYNNHLDDITTILRSTRVRQGRPMPAALFTRETVASNDPPSTSALHDYPYFGILRDGHLYAFASCLIAGELCSIETIYGHADHQADGIVPMMIIDMAEWVIKHHPDVKYYSYGTYFGATETMQRFKRKFGFMPHRARWILGD
;
A
#
# COMPACT_ATOMS: atom_id res chain seq x y z
N MET A 1 22.87 15.71 -20.21
CA MET A 1 21.75 14.76 -20.34
C MET A 1 22.20 13.30 -20.25
N PHE A 2 23.28 12.91 -20.96
CA PHE A 2 23.89 11.57 -20.92
C PHE A 2 24.17 11.04 -19.49
N ASN A 3 24.77 11.86 -18.61
CA ASN A 3 25.10 11.46 -17.23
C ASN A 3 23.87 11.11 -16.35
N ARG A 4 22.67 11.62 -16.66
CA ARG A 4 21.46 11.29 -15.89
C ARG A 4 20.87 9.94 -16.33
N VAL A 5 20.96 9.64 -17.62
CA VAL A 5 20.47 8.36 -18.18
C VAL A 5 21.38 7.22 -17.77
N THR A 6 22.71 7.40 -17.82
CA THR A 6 23.67 6.38 -17.37
C THR A 6 23.56 6.11 -15.87
N LYS A 7 23.39 7.16 -15.05
CA LYS A 7 23.14 7.02 -13.60
C LYS A 7 21.85 6.25 -13.32
N LEU A 8 20.74 6.58 -13.99
CA LEU A 8 19.49 5.86 -13.83
C LEU A 8 19.61 4.38 -14.23
N ILE A 9 20.29 4.08 -15.33
CA ILE A 9 20.52 2.68 -15.76
C ILE A 9 21.36 1.92 -14.73
N SER A 10 22.40 2.56 -14.18
CA SER A 10 23.24 1.98 -13.13
C SER A 10 22.43 1.70 -11.86
N GLU A 11 21.61 2.65 -11.40
CA GLU A 11 20.72 2.49 -10.25
C GLU A 11 19.71 1.36 -10.47
N LEU A 12 19.11 1.26 -11.66
CA LEU A 12 18.17 0.20 -12.00
C LEU A 12 18.81 -1.19 -12.00
N ARG A 13 20.07 -1.30 -12.41
CA ARG A 13 20.82 -2.57 -12.40
C ARG A 13 21.25 -2.99 -11.00
N ALA A 14 21.49 -2.02 -10.11
CA ALA A 14 21.91 -2.26 -8.73
C ALA A 14 20.74 -2.61 -7.80
N LEU A 15 19.49 -2.56 -8.27
CA LEU A 15 18.34 -2.89 -7.44
C LEU A 15 18.40 -4.35 -6.96
N PRO A 16 18.17 -4.60 -5.66
CA PRO A 16 18.09 -5.95 -5.13
C PRO A 16 16.97 -6.73 -5.85
N PRO A 17 17.22 -8.01 -6.17
CA PRO A 17 16.18 -8.86 -6.74
C PRO A 17 15.07 -9.08 -5.71
N LEU A 18 13.84 -9.16 -6.21
CA LEU A 18 12.66 -9.52 -5.44
C LEU A 18 11.87 -10.52 -6.27
N GLU A 19 11.45 -11.61 -5.65
CA GLU A 19 10.62 -12.62 -6.29
C GLU A 19 9.37 -12.80 -5.47
N VAL A 20 8.21 -12.72 -6.11
CA VAL A 20 6.93 -12.76 -5.41
C VAL A 20 6.00 -13.73 -6.13
N ASN A 21 5.57 -14.76 -5.41
CA ASN A 21 4.56 -15.70 -5.85
C ASN A 21 3.18 -15.26 -5.36
N LEU A 22 2.29 -14.99 -6.31
CA LEU A 22 0.92 -14.56 -6.04
C LEU A 22 -0.01 -15.73 -5.71
N ARG A 23 0.45 -16.98 -5.91
CA ARG A 23 -0.25 -18.23 -5.57
C ARG A 23 -1.70 -18.24 -6.10
N CYS A 24 -1.89 -17.82 -7.35
CA CYS A 24 -3.22 -17.59 -7.92
C CYS A 24 -4.12 -18.84 -7.89
N ALA A 25 -3.57 -20.04 -8.07
CA ALA A 25 -4.32 -21.29 -7.97
C ALA A 25 -5.03 -21.47 -6.62
N GLU A 26 -4.47 -20.89 -5.54
CA GLU A 26 -5.01 -20.99 -4.18
C GLU A 26 -6.10 -19.97 -3.87
N THR A 27 -6.54 -19.22 -4.89
CA THR A 27 -7.82 -18.51 -4.84
C THR A 27 -9.02 -19.46 -4.97
N ALA A 28 -8.79 -20.71 -5.39
CA ALA A 28 -9.82 -21.73 -5.46
C ALA A 28 -10.50 -21.94 -4.10
N GLY A 29 -11.83 -21.95 -4.09
CA GLY A 29 -12.62 -22.05 -2.86
C GLY A 29 -12.92 -20.72 -2.17
N ASN A 30 -12.33 -19.61 -2.64
CA ASN A 30 -12.73 -18.25 -2.28
C ASN A 30 -13.68 -17.66 -3.35
N ASP A 31 -14.17 -16.43 -3.13
CA ASP A 31 -14.98 -15.74 -4.14
C ASP A 31 -14.18 -15.46 -5.43
N PRO A 32 -14.75 -15.64 -6.64
CA PRO A 32 -14.09 -15.32 -7.92
C PRO A 32 -13.55 -13.88 -8.05
N PHE A 33 -14.01 -12.95 -7.21
CA PHE A 33 -13.41 -11.64 -7.03
C PHE A 33 -11.90 -11.71 -6.77
N PHE A 34 -11.44 -12.60 -5.88
CA PHE A 34 -10.04 -12.66 -5.47
C PHE A 34 -9.13 -13.12 -6.61
N GLU A 35 -9.54 -14.15 -7.36
CA GLU A 35 -8.82 -14.55 -8.57
C GLU A 35 -8.75 -13.39 -9.58
N ARG A 36 -9.86 -12.68 -9.78
CA ARG A 36 -9.95 -11.56 -10.72
C ARG A 36 -8.98 -10.42 -10.36
N ILE A 37 -8.90 -10.02 -9.09
CA ILE A 37 -7.99 -8.95 -8.66
C ILE A 37 -6.53 -9.38 -8.70
N VAL A 38 -6.20 -10.64 -8.37
CA VAL A 38 -4.84 -11.19 -8.46
C VAL A 38 -4.37 -11.20 -9.91
N ARG A 39 -5.19 -11.74 -10.83
CA ARG A 39 -4.88 -11.75 -12.27
C ARG A 39 -4.80 -10.33 -12.83
N LYS A 40 -5.64 -9.42 -12.37
CA LYS A 40 -5.57 -7.99 -12.76
C LYS A 40 -4.23 -7.39 -12.33
N PHE A 41 -3.85 -7.54 -11.06
CA PHE A 41 -2.56 -7.08 -10.55
C PHE A 41 -1.40 -7.66 -11.36
N TYR A 42 -1.40 -8.97 -11.61
CA TYR A 42 -0.36 -9.62 -12.42
C TYR A 42 -0.27 -9.04 -13.83
N ARG A 43 -1.41 -8.87 -14.52
CA ARG A 43 -1.44 -8.24 -15.85
C ARG A 43 -0.89 -6.81 -15.82
N ASP A 44 -1.27 -6.01 -14.84
CA ASP A 44 -0.80 -4.64 -14.69
C ASP A 44 0.70 -4.57 -14.38
N ALA A 45 1.20 -5.49 -13.54
CA ALA A 45 2.61 -5.63 -13.21
C ALA A 45 3.45 -6.01 -14.46
N MET A 46 2.88 -6.88 -15.30
CA MET A 46 3.52 -7.42 -16.49
C MET A 46 3.37 -6.55 -17.74
N ARG A 47 2.45 -5.58 -17.73
CA ARG A 47 2.23 -4.63 -18.83
C ARG A 47 3.50 -3.85 -19.14
N ARG A 48 3.75 -3.54 -20.41
CA ARG A 48 4.87 -2.66 -20.81
C ARG A 48 4.71 -1.28 -20.19
N HIS A 49 5.79 -0.73 -19.64
CA HIS A 49 5.76 0.59 -19.03
C HIS A 49 5.53 1.68 -20.09
N ARG A 50 4.56 2.58 -19.86
CA ARG A 50 4.12 3.59 -20.85
C ARG A 50 5.25 4.45 -21.40
N LYS A 51 6.22 4.84 -20.56
CA LYS A 51 7.38 5.65 -20.98
C LYS A 51 8.60 4.84 -21.40
N PHE A 52 8.64 3.55 -21.05
CA PHE A 52 9.81 2.67 -21.24
C PHE A 52 9.32 1.29 -21.70
N PRO A 53 8.92 1.14 -22.97
CA PRO A 53 8.19 -0.04 -23.43
C PRO A 53 9.00 -1.35 -23.39
N LEU A 54 10.33 -1.26 -23.23
CA LEU A 54 11.24 -2.41 -23.09
C LEU A 54 11.22 -3.04 -21.69
N VAL A 55 10.58 -2.40 -20.71
CA VAL A 55 10.46 -2.93 -19.34
C VAL A 55 9.00 -3.08 -18.94
N ARG A 56 8.73 -4.01 -18.01
CA ARG A 56 7.38 -4.19 -17.45
C ARG A 56 7.12 -3.14 -16.36
N ASN A 57 5.85 -2.80 -16.14
CA ASN A 57 5.41 -1.68 -15.33
C ASN A 57 5.90 -1.79 -13.88
N TYR A 58 5.80 -2.97 -13.28
CA TYR A 58 6.25 -3.24 -11.91
C TYR A 58 7.49 -4.15 -11.87
N GLN A 59 8.33 -4.13 -12.90
CA GLN A 59 9.59 -4.86 -12.86
C GLN A 59 10.68 -4.09 -12.09
N TYR A 60 10.69 -2.75 -12.17
CA TYR A 60 11.76 -1.94 -11.59
C TYR A 60 11.22 -0.89 -10.64
N GLY A 61 11.82 -0.84 -9.44
CA GLY A 61 11.53 0.17 -8.44
C GLY A 61 10.20 -0.03 -7.73
N VAL A 62 9.62 -1.23 -7.75
CA VAL A 62 8.56 -1.58 -6.80
C VAL A 62 9.16 -1.48 -5.40
N THR A 63 8.47 -0.78 -4.51
CA THR A 63 8.96 -0.64 -3.14
C THR A 63 8.34 -1.70 -2.25
N ALA A 64 9.18 -2.54 -1.67
CA ALA A 64 8.77 -3.59 -0.76
C ALA A 64 9.61 -3.53 0.53
N CYS A 65 8.97 -3.89 1.63
CA CYS A 65 9.57 -4.22 2.91
C CYS A 65 9.44 -5.74 3.08
N HIS A 66 10.53 -6.40 3.45
CA HIS A 66 10.48 -7.79 3.89
C HIS A 66 9.85 -7.81 5.29
N LEU A 67 8.66 -8.41 5.41
CA LEU A 67 8.03 -8.56 6.71
C LEU A 67 8.75 -9.65 7.51
N THR A 68 9.00 -9.34 8.78
CA THR A 68 9.42 -10.30 9.79
C THR A 68 8.19 -11.03 10.34
N HIS A 69 8.36 -12.23 10.88
CA HIS A 69 7.27 -12.95 11.52
C HIS A 69 6.84 -12.33 12.87
N ASP A 70 7.68 -11.47 13.46
CA ASP A 70 7.37 -10.73 14.67
C ASP A 70 7.23 -9.23 14.38
N PHE A 71 6.19 -8.62 14.94
CA PHE A 71 5.94 -7.19 14.79
C PHE A 71 7.01 -6.33 15.48
N ASN A 72 7.55 -6.76 16.64
CA ASN A 72 8.55 -5.94 17.32
C ASN A 72 9.84 -5.82 16.51
N ASP A 73 10.23 -6.88 15.79
CA ASP A 73 11.36 -6.85 14.87
C ASP A 73 11.12 -5.87 13.71
N TYR A 74 9.95 -5.91 13.08
CA TYR A 74 9.55 -4.91 12.08
C TYR A 74 9.60 -3.49 12.65
N PHE A 75 8.94 -3.26 13.79
CA PHE A 75 8.85 -1.94 14.42
C PHE A 75 10.23 -1.38 14.84
N LYS A 76 11.18 -2.23 15.23
CA LYS A 76 12.58 -1.83 15.52
C LYS A 76 13.33 -1.47 14.24
N SER A 77 13.08 -2.17 13.14
CA SER A 77 13.77 -1.97 11.86
C SER A 77 13.44 -0.64 11.15
N ILE A 78 12.24 -0.10 11.35
CA ILE A 78 11.81 1.15 10.71
C ILE A 78 12.53 2.39 11.27
N GLU A 79 12.41 3.54 10.63
CA GLU A 79 13.08 4.75 11.09
C GLU A 79 12.45 5.30 12.38
N SER A 80 13.27 5.91 13.24
CA SER A 80 12.81 6.53 14.50
C SER A 80 11.74 7.61 14.26
N ALA A 81 11.77 8.29 13.11
CA ALA A 81 10.77 9.28 12.74
C ALA A 81 9.38 8.67 12.52
N ALA A 82 9.28 7.48 11.92
CA ALA A 82 8.01 6.76 11.77
C ALA A 82 7.47 6.36 13.14
N ARG A 83 8.30 5.76 14.00
CA ARG A 83 7.92 5.41 15.38
C ARG A 83 7.46 6.60 16.22
N ARG A 84 8.07 7.78 16.05
CA ARG A 84 7.64 9.01 16.75
C ARG A 84 6.25 9.46 16.32
N ASN A 85 5.96 9.42 15.02
CA ASN A 85 4.63 9.76 14.49
C ASN A 85 3.56 8.77 14.96
N TYR A 86 3.89 7.48 14.97
CA TYR A 86 3.05 6.42 15.53
C TYR A 86 2.67 6.72 16.99
N LYS A 87 3.67 6.90 17.86
CA LYS A 87 3.45 7.21 19.28
C LYS A 87 2.71 8.53 19.49
N LYS A 88 2.91 9.52 18.60
CA LYS A 88 2.13 10.77 18.62
C LYS A 88 0.65 10.50 18.35
N SER A 89 0.33 9.69 17.33
CA SER A 89 -1.05 9.35 16.99
C SER A 89 -1.76 8.66 18.15
N LEU A 90 -1.11 7.65 18.76
CA LEU A 90 -1.63 6.98 19.95
C LEU A 90 -1.91 7.96 21.11
N ARG A 91 -0.96 8.87 21.41
CA ARG A 91 -1.14 9.87 22.47
C ARG A 91 -2.30 10.84 22.18
N LEU A 92 -2.60 11.08 20.91
CA LEU A 92 -3.70 11.93 20.46
C LEU A 92 -5.04 11.20 20.37
N GLY A 93 -5.12 9.95 20.84
CA GLY A 93 -6.36 9.17 20.93
C GLY A 93 -6.77 8.48 19.63
N TYR A 94 -5.92 8.46 18.60
CA TYR A 94 -6.22 7.70 17.40
C TYR A 94 -6.06 6.20 17.66
N SER A 95 -6.90 5.41 17.00
CA SER A 95 -6.92 3.95 17.01
C SER A 95 -6.92 3.41 15.58
N PHE A 96 -6.45 2.18 15.40
CA PHE A 96 -6.47 1.47 14.13
C PHE A 96 -7.48 0.33 14.19
N ASP A 97 -8.21 0.10 13.10
CA ASP A 97 -9.06 -1.08 12.96
C ASP A 97 -9.20 -1.55 11.50
N ARG A 98 -9.60 -2.81 11.33
CA ARG A 98 -10.20 -3.28 10.07
C ARG A 98 -11.63 -2.75 10.03
N ILE A 99 -12.01 -2.11 8.93
CA ILE A 99 -13.31 -1.46 8.81
C ILE A 99 -14.16 -2.13 7.74
N ASP A 100 -15.48 -2.04 7.90
CA ASP A 100 -16.41 -2.16 6.78
C ASP A 100 -16.45 -0.82 6.05
N TYR A 101 -15.93 -0.79 4.83
CA TYR A 101 -15.87 0.41 4.00
C TYR A 101 -17.23 1.11 3.87
N ASN A 102 -18.32 0.35 3.78
CA ASN A 102 -19.65 0.88 3.55
C ASN A 102 -20.25 1.59 4.77
N ASN A 103 -19.73 1.33 5.97
CA ASN A 103 -20.15 2.01 7.19
C ASN A 103 -19.51 3.39 7.37
N HIS A 104 -18.57 3.79 6.50
CA HIS A 104 -17.81 5.04 6.63
C HIS A 104 -17.80 5.92 5.38
N LEU A 105 -18.79 5.77 4.49
CA LEU A 105 -18.81 6.50 3.20
C LEU A 105 -18.75 8.03 3.36
N ASP A 106 -19.40 8.58 4.38
CA ASP A 106 -19.42 10.03 4.64
C ASP A 106 -18.05 10.55 5.09
N ASP A 107 -17.41 9.85 6.02
CA ASP A 107 -16.06 10.19 6.47
C ASP A 107 -15.03 10.00 5.35
N ILE A 108 -15.16 8.94 4.55
CA ILE A 108 -14.29 8.71 3.37
C ILE A 108 -14.43 9.86 2.38
N THR A 109 -15.66 10.29 2.10
CA THR A 109 -15.93 11.46 1.26
C THR A 109 -15.25 12.70 1.82
N THR A 110 -15.37 12.93 3.13
CA THR A 110 -14.72 14.05 3.83
C THR A 110 -13.20 13.99 3.70
N ILE A 111 -12.58 12.83 3.93
CA ILE A 111 -11.14 12.61 3.76
C ILE A 111 -10.69 12.92 2.33
N LEU A 112 -11.41 12.42 1.33
CA LEU A 112 -11.08 12.63 -0.08
C LEU A 112 -11.17 14.11 -0.48
N ARG A 113 -12.14 14.84 0.09
CA ARG A 113 -12.38 16.27 -0.16
C ARG A 113 -11.51 17.22 0.69
N SER A 114 -10.85 16.73 1.73
CA SER A 114 -10.06 17.56 2.66
C SER A 114 -8.90 18.34 2.03
N THR A 115 -8.45 18.01 0.81
CA THR A 115 -7.47 18.82 0.08
C THR A 115 -7.60 18.68 -1.43
N ARG A 116 -7.40 19.79 -2.15
CA ARG A 116 -7.36 19.82 -3.62
C ARG A 116 -6.06 19.29 -4.21
N VAL A 117 -4.98 19.21 -3.43
CA VAL A 117 -3.66 18.80 -3.90
C VAL A 117 -3.07 17.75 -2.96
N ARG A 118 -2.65 16.61 -3.54
CA ARG A 118 -1.90 15.57 -2.82
C ARG A 118 -0.63 15.21 -3.57
N GLN A 119 0.48 15.11 -2.84
CA GLN A 119 1.79 14.77 -3.40
C GLN A 119 2.23 15.67 -4.57
N GLY A 120 1.85 16.95 -4.52
CA GLY A 120 2.14 17.93 -5.57
C GLY A 120 1.29 17.78 -6.84
N ARG A 121 0.20 17.00 -6.81
CA ARG A 121 -0.72 16.84 -7.94
C ARG A 121 -2.15 17.22 -7.55
N PRO A 122 -2.91 17.88 -8.45
CA PRO A 122 -4.33 18.07 -8.26
C PRO A 122 -5.05 16.73 -8.10
N MET A 123 -5.96 16.68 -7.13
CA MET A 123 -6.88 15.55 -6.98
C MET A 123 -7.90 15.55 -8.12
N PRO A 124 -8.37 14.38 -8.59
CA PRO A 124 -9.42 14.29 -9.61
C PRO A 124 -10.68 15.09 -9.23
N ALA A 125 -11.17 15.93 -10.14
CA ALA A 125 -12.32 16.81 -9.89
C ALA A 125 -13.58 16.04 -9.44
N ALA A 126 -13.76 14.81 -9.95
CA ALA A 126 -14.89 13.95 -9.60
C ALA A 126 -14.99 13.63 -8.10
N LEU A 127 -13.88 13.63 -7.36
CA LEU A 127 -13.87 13.37 -5.91
C LEU A 127 -14.52 14.51 -5.09
N PHE A 128 -14.63 15.71 -5.68
CA PHE A 128 -15.27 16.87 -5.04
C PHE A 128 -16.72 17.04 -5.43
N THR A 129 -17.19 16.32 -6.45
CA THR A 129 -18.54 16.50 -7.02
C THR A 129 -19.42 15.26 -6.89
N ARG A 130 -18.84 14.09 -6.59
CA ARG A 130 -19.56 12.84 -6.42
C ARG A 130 -19.38 12.32 -5.00
N GLU A 131 -20.43 11.71 -4.47
CA GLU A 131 -20.36 10.96 -3.22
C GLU A 131 -19.56 9.67 -3.42
N THR A 132 -18.95 9.22 -2.33
CA THR A 132 -18.24 7.93 -2.32
C THR A 132 -19.24 6.80 -2.54
N VAL A 133 -18.94 5.93 -3.50
CA VAL A 133 -19.80 4.80 -3.85
C VAL A 133 -19.47 3.61 -2.96
N ALA A 134 -20.51 2.89 -2.52
CA ALA A 134 -20.38 1.65 -1.77
C ALA A 134 -19.52 0.63 -2.53
N SER A 135 -18.71 -0.12 -1.79
CA SER A 135 -18.00 -1.29 -2.30
C SER A 135 -18.93 -2.50 -2.29
N ASN A 136 -18.81 -3.34 -3.32
CA ASN A 136 -19.47 -4.64 -3.41
C ASN A 136 -18.43 -5.78 -3.32
N ASP A 137 -17.28 -5.49 -2.75
CA ASP A 137 -16.22 -6.48 -2.60
C ASP A 137 -16.67 -7.55 -1.59
N PRO A 138 -16.62 -8.84 -1.95
CA PRO A 138 -17.08 -9.92 -1.08
C PRO A 138 -16.09 -10.13 0.07
N PRO A 139 -16.55 -10.66 1.22
CA PRO A 139 -15.65 -11.05 2.29
C PRO A 139 -14.75 -12.20 1.83
N SER A 140 -13.49 -12.19 2.25
CA SER A 140 -12.60 -13.31 2.02
C SER A 140 -12.80 -14.42 3.06
N THR A 141 -12.67 -15.66 2.61
CA THR A 141 -12.56 -16.86 3.46
C THR A 141 -11.12 -17.39 3.56
N SER A 142 -10.14 -16.68 2.97
CA SER A 142 -8.75 -17.12 2.84
C SER A 142 -7.78 -16.16 3.48
N ALA A 143 -6.79 -16.72 4.19
CA ALA A 143 -5.62 -15.97 4.66
C ALA A 143 -4.57 -15.74 3.55
N LEU A 144 -4.71 -16.34 2.37
CA LEU A 144 -3.76 -16.17 1.26
C LEU A 144 -4.20 -15.09 0.27
N HIS A 145 -5.51 -14.84 0.18
CA HIS A 145 -6.09 -13.86 -0.73
C HIS A 145 -7.22 -13.12 -0.05
N ASP A 146 -7.04 -11.82 0.18
CA ASP A 146 -8.01 -10.95 0.84
C ASP A 146 -7.90 -9.53 0.24
N TYR A 147 -8.90 -8.71 0.49
CA TYR A 147 -8.91 -7.30 0.14
C TYR A 147 -9.41 -6.45 1.32
N PRO A 148 -8.66 -6.42 2.44
CA PRO A 148 -9.12 -5.73 3.64
C PRO A 148 -9.08 -4.20 3.47
N TYR A 149 -10.05 -3.55 4.10
CA TYR A 149 -10.06 -2.11 4.33
C TYR A 149 -9.68 -1.82 5.78
N PHE A 150 -8.88 -0.78 5.98
CA PHE A 150 -8.42 -0.35 7.29
C PHE A 150 -8.73 1.11 7.53
N GLY A 151 -8.90 1.46 8.80
CA GLY A 151 -9.24 2.79 9.26
C GLY A 151 -8.35 3.27 10.40
N ILE A 152 -8.08 4.57 10.42
CA ILE A 152 -7.65 5.27 11.64
C ILE A 152 -8.83 6.06 12.17
N LEU A 153 -9.27 5.71 13.37
CA LEU A 153 -10.46 6.22 14.00
C LEU A 153 -10.13 7.05 15.23
N ARG A 154 -10.95 8.08 15.48
CA ARG A 154 -10.98 8.83 16.74
C ARG A 154 -12.36 9.44 16.91
N ASP A 155 -12.87 9.47 18.13
CA ASP A 155 -14.16 10.12 18.45
C ASP A 155 -15.34 9.64 17.58
N GLY A 156 -15.34 8.36 17.18
CA GLY A 156 -16.36 7.78 16.31
C GLY A 156 -16.23 8.08 14.81
N HIS A 157 -15.22 8.85 14.40
CA HIS A 157 -14.99 9.23 13.00
C HIS A 157 -13.73 8.61 12.42
N LEU A 158 -13.78 8.36 11.11
CA LEU A 158 -12.65 7.93 10.30
C LEU A 158 -11.81 9.14 9.84
N TYR A 159 -10.51 9.11 10.12
CA TYR A 159 -9.56 10.17 9.72
C TYR A 159 -8.56 9.72 8.66
N ALA A 160 -8.35 8.42 8.51
CA ALA A 160 -7.61 7.85 7.39
C ALA A 160 -8.18 6.49 7.02
N PHE A 161 -8.06 6.11 5.76
CA PHE A 161 -8.44 4.79 5.28
C PHE A 161 -7.43 4.24 4.28
N ALA A 162 -7.34 2.92 4.22
CA ALA A 162 -6.50 2.21 3.28
C ALA A 162 -7.19 0.93 2.80
N SER A 163 -6.79 0.45 1.61
CA SER A 163 -7.10 -0.91 1.15
C SER A 163 -5.82 -1.63 0.79
N CYS A 164 -5.77 -2.92 1.09
CA CYS A 164 -4.65 -3.78 0.71
C CYS A 164 -5.12 -4.92 -0.19
N LEU A 165 -4.33 -5.24 -1.21
CA LEU A 165 -4.41 -6.53 -1.89
C LEU A 165 -3.51 -7.52 -1.17
N ILE A 166 -4.09 -8.59 -0.62
CA ILE A 166 -3.35 -9.76 -0.16
C ILE A 166 -3.37 -10.80 -1.28
N ALA A 167 -2.19 -11.26 -1.70
CA ALA A 167 -2.04 -12.25 -2.77
C ALA A 167 -0.81 -13.12 -2.57
N GLY A 168 -0.99 -14.29 -1.96
CA GLY A 168 0.09 -15.22 -1.64
C GLY A 168 1.14 -14.55 -0.76
N GLU A 169 2.33 -14.32 -1.33
CA GLU A 169 3.46 -13.73 -0.60
C GLU A 169 3.41 -12.18 -0.51
N LEU A 170 2.40 -11.55 -1.12
CA LEU A 170 2.31 -10.09 -1.24
C LEU A 170 1.18 -9.52 -0.38
N CYS A 171 1.47 -8.44 0.33
CA CYS A 171 0.50 -7.43 0.74
C CYS A 171 0.84 -6.11 0.03
N SER A 172 -0.02 -5.65 -0.88
CA SER A 172 0.16 -4.39 -1.62
C SER A 172 -0.83 -3.34 -1.11
N ILE A 173 -0.33 -2.21 -0.63
CA ILE A 173 -1.17 -1.05 -0.32
C ILE A 173 -1.67 -0.45 -1.63
N GLU A 174 -2.95 -0.63 -1.93
CA GLU A 174 -3.59 -0.17 -3.17
C GLU A 174 -4.09 1.26 -3.02
N THR A 175 -4.74 1.55 -1.89
CA THR A 175 -5.26 2.87 -1.56
C THR A 175 -4.80 3.28 -0.17
N ILE A 176 -4.42 4.54 -0.01
CA ILE A 176 -4.18 5.13 1.32
C ILE A 176 -4.43 6.64 1.28
N TYR A 177 -5.36 7.10 2.11
CA TYR A 177 -5.68 8.51 2.27
C TYR A 177 -5.83 8.84 3.74
N GLY A 178 -5.45 10.06 4.12
CA GLY A 178 -5.76 10.62 5.43
C GLY A 178 -6.24 12.06 5.30
N HIS A 179 -7.07 12.50 6.23
CA HIS A 179 -7.59 13.86 6.27
C HIS A 179 -6.44 14.87 6.32
N ALA A 180 -6.51 15.94 5.53
CA ALA A 180 -5.43 16.90 5.38
C ALA A 180 -5.03 17.55 6.71
N ASP A 181 -6.01 18.01 7.48
CA ASP A 181 -5.79 18.70 8.76
C ASP A 181 -5.21 17.80 9.86
N HIS A 182 -5.33 16.48 9.69
CA HIS A 182 -4.86 15.49 10.67
C HIS A 182 -3.57 14.79 10.23
N GLN A 183 -3.01 15.15 9.07
CA GLN A 183 -1.74 14.56 8.58
C GLN A 183 -0.59 14.75 9.57
N ALA A 184 -0.53 15.91 10.21
CA ALA A 184 0.52 16.25 11.16
C ALA A 184 0.48 15.39 12.43
N ASP A 185 -0.64 14.72 12.71
CA ASP A 185 -0.81 13.87 13.90
C ASP A 185 -0.14 12.51 13.76
N GLY A 186 0.19 12.12 12.52
CA GLY A 186 0.84 10.85 12.23
C GLY A 186 -0.11 9.73 11.81
N ILE A 187 -1.36 10.05 11.46
CA ILE A 187 -2.39 9.06 11.10
C ILE A 187 -1.97 8.13 9.94
N VAL A 188 -1.25 8.63 8.92
CA VAL A 188 -0.78 7.79 7.81
C VAL A 188 0.40 6.91 8.25
N PRO A 189 1.42 7.41 8.97
CA PRO A 189 2.39 6.55 9.64
C PRO A 189 1.79 5.47 10.53
N MET A 190 0.75 5.81 11.31
CA MET A 190 0.03 4.85 12.14
C MET A 190 -0.61 3.75 11.30
N MET A 191 -1.38 4.14 10.28
CA MET A 191 -1.99 3.21 9.33
C MET A 191 -0.99 2.21 8.75
N ILE A 192 0.16 2.66 8.25
CA ILE A 192 1.17 1.78 7.63
C ILE A 192 1.76 0.79 8.65
N ILE A 193 2.00 1.23 9.88
CA ILE A 193 2.60 0.39 10.92
C ILE A 193 1.62 -0.66 11.42
N ASP A 194 0.39 -0.25 11.74
CA ASP A 194 -0.62 -1.17 12.27
C ASP A 194 -1.14 -2.13 11.18
N MET A 195 -1.18 -1.71 9.90
CA MET A 195 -1.42 -2.65 8.79
C MET A 195 -0.34 -3.72 8.72
N ALA A 196 0.93 -3.39 8.93
CA ALA A 196 1.99 -4.39 8.95
C ALA A 196 1.82 -5.37 10.13
N GLU A 197 1.48 -4.87 11.33
CA GLU A 197 1.16 -5.74 12.48
C GLU A 197 -0.01 -6.68 12.16
N TRP A 198 -1.07 -6.13 11.58
CA TRP A 198 -2.26 -6.89 11.22
C TRP A 198 -1.94 -7.97 10.17
N VAL A 199 -1.16 -7.63 9.15
CA VAL A 199 -0.73 -8.58 8.11
C VAL A 199 0.14 -9.69 8.69
N ILE A 200 1.12 -9.36 9.54
CA ILE A 200 1.97 -10.35 10.22
C ILE A 200 1.12 -11.35 11.00
N LYS A 201 0.08 -10.86 11.68
CA LYS A 201 -0.80 -11.69 12.52
C LYS A 201 -1.78 -12.56 11.75
N HIS A 202 -2.38 -12.04 10.66
CA HIS A 202 -3.50 -12.69 9.98
C HIS A 202 -3.13 -13.32 8.64
N HIS A 203 -1.97 -12.97 8.06
CA HIS A 203 -1.51 -13.44 6.76
C HIS A 203 -0.04 -13.90 6.84
N PRO A 204 0.25 -15.00 7.54
CA PRO A 204 1.62 -15.43 7.84
C PRO A 204 2.45 -15.82 6.60
N ASP A 205 1.79 -16.12 5.48
CA ASP A 205 2.44 -16.40 4.19
C ASP A 205 2.93 -15.13 3.46
N VAL A 206 2.47 -13.94 3.87
CA VAL A 206 2.93 -12.68 3.28
C VAL A 206 4.38 -12.44 3.70
N LYS A 207 5.25 -12.33 2.71
CA LYS A 207 6.68 -12.02 2.88
C LYS A 207 6.98 -10.56 2.56
N TYR A 208 6.17 -9.96 1.70
CA TYR A 208 6.45 -8.66 1.11
C TYR A 208 5.31 -7.68 1.34
N TYR A 209 5.59 -6.67 2.13
CA TYR A 209 4.70 -5.52 2.29
C TYR A 209 5.11 -4.42 1.32
N SER A 210 4.23 -4.07 0.39
CA SER A 210 4.54 -3.22 -0.76
C SER A 210 3.72 -1.95 -0.76
N TYR A 211 4.33 -0.86 -1.22
CA TYR A 211 3.65 0.43 -1.39
C TYR A 211 3.98 1.08 -2.72
N GLY A 212 3.43 0.57 -3.81
CA GLY A 212 3.59 1.11 -5.16
C GLY A 212 5.05 1.20 -5.61
N THR A 213 5.38 2.24 -6.40
CA THR A 213 6.72 2.38 -7.02
C THR A 213 7.54 3.55 -6.47
N TYR A 214 8.86 3.43 -6.54
CA TYR A 214 9.86 4.39 -6.10
C TYR A 214 10.14 5.43 -7.20
N PHE A 215 10.34 4.96 -8.43
CA PHE A 215 10.61 5.82 -9.58
C PHE A 215 9.30 6.48 -10.06
N GLY A 216 9.35 7.79 -10.27
CA GLY A 216 8.17 8.61 -10.58
C GLY A 216 7.46 9.19 -9.36
N ALA A 217 7.85 8.76 -8.15
CA ALA A 217 7.49 9.43 -6.90
C ALA A 217 8.35 10.69 -6.68
N THR A 218 7.84 11.67 -5.93
CA THR A 218 8.62 12.83 -5.50
C THR A 218 9.69 12.41 -4.49
N GLU A 219 10.75 13.21 -4.32
CA GLU A 219 11.80 12.91 -3.34
C GLU A 219 11.24 12.80 -1.91
N THR A 220 10.28 13.65 -1.57
CA THR A 220 9.55 13.60 -0.29
C THR A 220 8.82 12.26 -0.11
N MET A 221 8.18 11.76 -1.16
CA MET A 221 7.50 10.46 -1.13
C MET A 221 8.49 9.29 -1.03
N GLN A 222 9.63 9.37 -1.72
CA GLN A 222 10.70 8.37 -1.59
C GLN A 222 11.28 8.33 -0.18
N ARG A 223 11.52 9.50 0.43
CA ARG A 223 11.94 9.60 1.84
C ARG A 223 10.87 9.07 2.78
N PHE A 224 9.59 9.36 2.51
CA PHE A 224 8.49 8.84 3.30
C PHE A 224 8.45 7.31 3.28
N LYS A 225 8.53 6.68 2.10
CA LYS A 225 8.54 5.22 1.95
C LYS A 225 9.69 4.55 2.68
N ARG A 226 10.90 5.09 2.57
CA ARG A 226 12.09 4.56 3.26
C ARG A 226 11.95 4.49 4.77
N LYS A 227 11.20 5.41 5.38
CA LYS A 227 10.94 5.40 6.83
C LYS A 227 10.32 4.10 7.32
N PHE A 228 9.60 3.38 6.47
CA PHE A 228 8.90 2.14 6.78
C PHE A 228 9.57 0.90 6.19
N GLY A 229 10.81 1.04 5.68
CA GLY A 229 11.54 -0.06 5.07
C GLY A 229 11.11 -0.40 3.63
N PHE A 230 10.26 0.42 3.00
CA PHE A 230 9.86 0.23 1.60
C PHE A 230 11.00 0.64 0.67
N MET A 231 11.87 -0.32 0.37
CA MET A 231 13.04 -0.13 -0.49
C MET A 231 12.74 -0.55 -1.92
N PRO A 232 13.32 0.11 -2.95
CA PRO A 232 13.09 -0.25 -4.34
C PRO A 232 13.78 -1.57 -4.69
N HIS A 233 13.07 -2.43 -5.42
CA HIS A 233 13.56 -3.73 -5.89
C HIS A 233 13.40 -3.91 -7.39
N ARG A 234 14.10 -4.90 -7.94
CA ARG A 234 13.82 -5.47 -9.26
C ARG A 234 12.96 -6.73 -9.09
N ALA A 235 11.67 -6.59 -9.33
CA ALA A 235 10.68 -7.63 -9.05
C ALA A 235 10.50 -8.62 -10.21
N ARG A 236 10.42 -9.91 -9.86
CA ARG A 236 9.94 -11.03 -10.68
C ARG A 236 8.62 -11.50 -10.09
N TRP A 237 7.55 -11.36 -10.88
CA TRP A 237 6.21 -11.78 -10.50
C TRP A 237 5.95 -13.18 -11.02
N ILE A 238 5.50 -14.06 -10.14
CA ILE A 238 5.06 -15.43 -10.45
C ILE A 238 3.56 -15.48 -10.17
N LEU A 239 2.78 -15.86 -11.17
CA LEU A 239 1.33 -15.95 -11.00
C LEU A 239 0.94 -17.11 -10.07
N GLY A 240 1.59 -18.27 -10.23
CA GLY A 240 1.32 -19.45 -9.43
C GLY A 240 -0.05 -20.06 -9.75
N ASP A 241 -0.35 -20.18 -11.04
CA ASP A 241 -1.55 -20.82 -11.60
C ASP A 241 -1.32 -22.29 -11.97
#